data_AF-X0W1L8-F1
#
_entry.id   AF-X0W1L8-F1
#
_cell.length_a   1.000
_cell.length_b   1.000
_cell.length_c   1.000
_cell.angle_alpha   90.00
_cell.angle_beta   90.00
_cell.angle_gamma   90.00
#
_symmetry.space_group_name_H-M   'P 1'
#
loop_
_entity.id
_entity.type
_entity.pdbx_description
1 polymer ?
#
loop_
_entity_poly.entity_id
_entity_poly.type
_entity_poly.pdbx_seq_one_letter_code
_entity_poly.pdbx_strand_id
1 'polypeptide(L)'
;LFYPTPPGKEKEAWEKFPEAFQKFIKMKYKGEFEDKLLEIFDKSLLTLPPWQKTDYNHIDSYKEKQEIRKSLYKKFNPQGKLLVL
;
A
#
# COMPACT_ATOMS: atom_id res chain seq x y z
N LEU A 1 2.46 14.75 14.63
CA LEU A 1 3.33 13.57 14.67
C LEU A 1 2.52 12.41 14.13
N PHE A 2 2.91 11.90 12.97
CA PHE A 2 2.23 10.82 12.27
C PHE A 2 3.26 9.76 11.88
N TYR A 3 2.98 8.50 12.24
CA TYR A 3 3.78 7.36 11.80
C TYR A 3 3.11 6.69 10.59
N PRO A 4 3.61 6.94 9.37
CA PRO A 4 3.02 6.34 8.18
C PRO A 4 3.36 4.86 8.06
N THR A 5 2.40 4.12 7.52
CA THR A 5 2.55 2.71 7.13
C THR A 5 2.34 2.62 5.62
N PRO A 6 3.42 2.67 4.80
CA PRO A 6 3.30 2.67 3.34
C PRO A 6 2.59 1.40 2.83
N PRO A 7 1.62 1.52 1.90
CA PRO A 7 0.94 0.36 1.32
C PRO A 7 1.92 -0.64 0.71
N GLY A 8 1.74 -1.93 1.02
CA GLY A 8 2.62 -3.01 0.58
C GLY A 8 3.94 -3.14 1.35
N LYS A 9 4.20 -2.27 2.34
CA LYS A 9 5.37 -2.33 3.24
C LYS A 9 4.98 -2.29 4.71
N GLU A 10 3.77 -2.75 5.03
CA GLU A 10 3.21 -2.67 6.37
C GLU A 10 4.07 -3.42 7.38
N LYS A 11 4.56 -4.61 7.01
CA LYS A 11 5.42 -5.41 7.88
C LYS A 11 6.72 -4.68 8.25
N GLU A 12 7.39 -4.09 7.25
CA GLU A 12 8.63 -3.32 7.46
C GLU A 12 8.39 -2.10 8.36
N ALA A 13 7.25 -1.42 8.18
CA ALA A 13 6.86 -0.32 9.06
C ALA A 13 6.65 -0.81 10.50
N TRP A 14 5.92 -1.92 10.71
CA TRP A 14 5.73 -2.47 12.06
C TRP A 14 7.03 -2.94 12.72
N GLU A 15 7.97 -3.49 11.96
CA GLU A 15 9.30 -3.86 12.47
C GLU A 15 10.10 -2.63 12.94
N LYS A 16 9.92 -1.48 12.30
CA LYS A 16 10.59 -0.21 12.65
C LYS A 16 9.85 0.63 13.69
N PHE A 17 8.58 0.31 13.96
CA PHE A 17 7.75 1.07 14.90
C PHE A 17 8.38 1.24 16.30
N PRO A 18 9.05 0.25 16.91
CA PRO A 18 9.68 0.44 18.22
C PRO A 18 10.70 1.58 18.25
N GLU A 19 11.50 1.76 17.19
CA GLU A 19 12.47 2.86 17.09
C GLU A 19 11.76 4.22 16.99
N ALA A 20 10.74 4.29 16.11
CA ALA A 20 9.95 5.49 15.92
C ALA A 20 9.26 5.91 17.22
N PHE A 21 8.70 4.94 17.95
CA PHE A 21 8.06 5.18 19.24
C PHE A 21 9.05 5.67 20.30
N GLN A 22 10.28 5.14 20.34
CA GLN A 22 11.34 5.64 21.22
C GLN A 22 11.71 7.11 20.91
N LYS A 23 11.78 7.49 19.63
CA LYS A 23 12.01 8.89 19.24
C LYS A 23 10.84 9.80 19.62
N PHE A 24 9.60 9.30 19.53
CA PHE A 24 8.40 10.00 19.99
C PHE A 24 8.46 10.33 21.48
N ILE A 25 8.71 9.33 22.34
CA ILE A 25 8.80 9.54 23.80
C ILE A 25 9.92 10.53 24.15
N LYS A 26 11.05 10.48 23.44
CA LYS A 26 12.19 11.38 23.65
C LYS A 26 12.00 12.78 23.04
N MET A 27 10.82 13.09 22.49
CA MET A 27 10.52 14.34 21.78
C MET A 27 11.45 14.62 20.59
N LYS A 28 12.07 13.58 20.02
CA LYS A 28 12.99 13.64 18.85
C LYS A 28 12.35 13.15 17.55
N TYR A 29 11.03 13.04 17.53
CA TYR A 29 10.28 12.51 16.39
C TYR A 29 10.06 13.57 15.31
N LYS A 30 9.64 14.76 15.72
CA LYS A 30 9.37 15.88 14.82
C LYS A 30 10.64 16.34 14.12
N GLY A 31 10.53 16.74 12.86
CA GLY A 31 11.63 17.21 12.02
C GLY A 31 12.12 16.11 11.09
N GLU A 32 13.43 16.06 10.83
CA GLU A 32 14.03 15.21 9.79
C GLU A 32 13.63 13.73 9.84
N PHE A 33 13.34 13.20 11.04
CA PHE A 33 12.89 11.82 11.19
C PHE A 33 11.48 11.61 10.62
N GLU A 34 10.51 12.43 11.06
CA GLU A 34 9.13 12.40 10.54
C GLU A 34 9.10 12.74 9.05
N ASP A 35 9.85 13.75 8.60
CA ASP A 35 9.87 14.19 7.19
C ASP A 35 10.30 13.06 6.25
N LYS A 36 11.30 12.26 6.63
CA LYS A 36 11.73 11.08 5.84
C LYS A 36 10.66 10.00 5.77
N LEU A 37 9.92 9.78 6.86
CA LEU A 37 8.82 8.81 6.87
C LEU A 37 7.69 9.25 5.94
N LEU A 38 7.34 10.54 6.00
CA LEU A 38 6.32 11.14 5.14
C LEU A 38 6.72 11.09 3.67
N GLU A 39 7.98 11.39 3.33
CA GLU A 39 8.47 11.33 1.95
C GLU A 39 8.34 9.92 1.35
N ILE A 40 8.67 8.89 2.12
CA ILE A 40 8.53 7.49 1.69
C ILE A 40 7.05 7.14 1.51
N PHE A 41 6.20 7.62 2.42
CA PHE A 41 4.76 7.39 2.36
C PHE A 41 4.12 8.05 1.13
N ASP A 42 4.39 9.32 0.88
CA ASP A 42 3.83 10.05 -0.24
C ASP A 42 4.22 9.41 -1.58
N LYS A 43 5.46 8.93 -1.71
CA LYS A 43 5.93 8.18 -2.91
C LYS A 43 5.23 6.84 -3.09
N SER A 44 4.65 6.27 -2.05
CA SER A 44 3.92 4.99 -2.11
C SER A 44 2.45 5.15 -2.52
N LEU A 45 1.93 6.38 -2.47
CA LEU A 45 0.55 6.66 -2.88
C LEU A 45 0.45 6.75 -4.40
N LEU A 46 -0.58 6.12 -4.96
CA LEU A 46 -0.94 6.32 -6.37
C LEU A 46 -1.51 7.73 -6.52
N THR A 47 -0.79 8.62 -7.19
CA THR A 47 -1.19 10.02 -7.38
C THR A 47 -2.27 10.20 -8.45
N LEU A 48 -2.34 9.27 -9.42
CA LEU A 48 -3.37 9.26 -10.44
C LEU A 48 -3.93 7.86 -10.62
N PRO A 49 -5.26 7.72 -10.66
CA PRO A 49 -5.86 6.45 -10.98
C PRO A 49 -5.55 6.02 -12.44
N PRO A 50 -5.44 4.71 -12.72
CA PRO A 50 -5.11 4.22 -14.06
C PRO A 50 -6.06 4.69 -15.17
N TRP A 51 -7.35 4.88 -14.87
CA TRP A 51 -8.37 5.28 -15.86
C TRP A 51 -8.26 6.73 -16.36
N GLN A 52 -7.37 7.54 -15.76
CA GLN A 52 -7.07 8.88 -16.26
C GLN A 52 -5.94 8.89 -17.30
N LYS A 53 -5.27 7.75 -17.53
CA LYS A 53 -4.24 7.64 -18.56
C LYS A 53 -4.86 7.63 -19.96
N THR A 54 -4.24 8.30 -20.92
CA THR A 54 -4.73 8.43 -22.30
C THR A 54 -4.82 7.10 -23.06
N ASP A 55 -4.01 6.12 -22.67
CA ASP A 55 -3.91 4.78 -23.24
C ASP A 55 -4.62 3.71 -22.38
N TYR A 56 -5.49 4.12 -21.45
CA TYR A 56 -6.15 3.20 -20.54
C TYR A 56 -7.07 2.21 -21.26
N ASN A 57 -6.82 0.91 -21.05
CA ASN A 57 -7.70 -0.18 -21.46
C ASN A 57 -8.24 -0.92 -20.23
N HIS A 58 -9.56 -0.88 -20.03
CA HIS A 58 -10.22 -1.51 -18.89
C HIS A 58 -10.11 -3.04 -18.90
N ILE A 59 -10.05 -3.68 -20.07
CA ILE A 59 -9.90 -5.13 -20.21
C ILE A 59 -8.49 -5.54 -19.76
N ASP A 60 -7.47 -4.84 -20.24
CA ASP A 60 -6.07 -5.15 -19.88
C ASP A 60 -5.81 -4.87 -18.39
N SER A 61 -6.30 -3.74 -17.89
CA SER A 61 -6.24 -3.38 -16.46
C SER A 61 -6.95 -4.41 -15.58
N TYR A 62 -8.10 -4.93 -16.03
CA TYR A 62 -8.78 -6.02 -15.33
C TYR A 62 -7.94 -7.30 -15.34
N LYS A 63 -7.48 -7.74 -16.51
CA LYS A 63 -6.70 -8.97 -16.68
C LYS A 63 -5.40 -8.98 -15.86
N GLU A 64 -4.75 -7.83 -15.72
CA GLU A 64 -3.50 -7.66 -14.95
C GLU A 64 -3.57 -8.25 -13.53
N LYS A 65 -4.72 -8.07 -12.85
CA LYS A 65 -4.91 -8.54 -11.47
C LYS A 65 -5.76 -9.81 -11.35
N GLN A 66 -6.15 -10.43 -12.46
CA GLN A 66 -7.12 -11.51 -12.50
C GLN A 66 -6.59 -12.81 -11.88
N GLU A 67 -5.34 -13.18 -12.14
CA GLU A 67 -4.75 -14.39 -11.55
C GLU A 67 -4.59 -14.27 -10.02
N ILE A 68 -4.26 -13.08 -9.52
CA ILE A 68 -4.23 -12.82 -8.08
C ILE A 68 -5.62 -12.99 -7.48
N ARG A 69 -6.67 -12.41 -8.10
CA ARG A 69 -8.05 -12.59 -7.64
C ARG A 69 -8.47 -14.05 -7.66
N LYS A 70 -8.17 -14.81 -8.71
CA LYS A 70 -8.46 -16.25 -8.80
C LYS A 70 -7.81 -17.03 -7.66
N SER A 71 -6.53 -16.77 -7.40
CA SER A 71 -5.79 -17.39 -6.28
C SER A 71 -6.42 -17.05 -4.92
N LEU A 72 -6.75 -15.78 -4.68
CA LEU A 72 -7.38 -15.34 -3.44
C LEU A 72 -8.78 -15.94 -3.25
N TYR A 73 -9.62 -15.96 -4.29
CA TYR A 73 -10.96 -16.57 -4.21
C TYR A 73 -10.88 -18.06 -3.94
N LYS A 74 -9.99 -18.79 -4.62
CA LYS A 74 -9.78 -20.22 -4.34
C LYS A 74 -9.39 -20.47 -2.89
N LYS A 75 -8.59 -19.58 -2.28
CA LYS A 75 -8.12 -19.72 -0.91
C LYS A 75 -9.16 -19.31 0.14
N PHE A 76 -9.85 -18.19 -0.08
CA PHE A 76 -10.63 -17.53 0.97
C PHE A 76 -12.15 -17.57 0.74
N ASN A 77 -12.60 -17.82 -0.48
CA ASN A 77 -14.02 -17.95 -0.82
C ASN A 77 -14.26 -18.98 -1.94
N PRO A 78 -13.92 -20.26 -1.72
CA PRO A 78 -13.92 -21.27 -2.78
C PRO A 78 -15.32 -21.60 -3.32
N GLN A 79 -16.38 -21.38 -2.53
CA GLN A 79 -17.77 -21.53 -2.98
C GLN A 79 -18.32 -20.26 -3.66
N GLY A 80 -17.55 -19.17 -3.64
CA GLY A 80 -17.92 -17.90 -4.23
C GLY A 80 -17.88 -17.92 -5.76
N LYS A 81 -18.70 -17.07 -6.38
CA LYS A 81 -18.63 -16.82 -7.83
C LYS A 81 -17.66 -15.67 -8.08
N LEU A 82 -16.61 -15.93 -8.85
CA LEU A 82 -15.68 -14.92 -9.33
C LEU A 82 -16.00 -14.63 -10.80
N LEU A 83 -16.27 -13.36 -11.13
CA LEU A 83 -16.33 -12.92 -12.52
C LEU A 83 -14.90 -12.96 -13.10
N VAL A 84 -14.79 -13.46 -14.32
CA VAL A 84 -13.54 -13.62 -15.07
C VAL A 84 -13.85 -13.12 -16.49
N LEU A 85 -13.05 -12.18 -16.99
CA LEU A 85 -13.08 -11.71 -18.38
C LEU A 85 -12.22 -12.60 -19.28
#